data_AF-A0A9D1A5M8-F1
#
_entry.id   AF-A0A9D1A5M8-F1
#
_cell.length_a   1.000
_cell.length_b   1.000
_cell.length_c   1.000
_cell.angle_alpha   90.00
_cell.angle_beta   90.00
_cell.angle_gamma   90.00
#
_symmetry.space_group_name_H-M   'P 1'
#
loop_
_entity.id
_entity.type
_entity.pdbx_description
1 polymer ?
#
loop_
_entity_poly.entity_id
_entity_poly.type
_entity_poly.pdbx_seq_one_letter_code
_entity_poly.pdbx_strand_id
1 'polypeptide(L)'
;MEEMMFRGYLAKLSEQRWGTKHALWLPSILFAFGHFRPGMNLLLFMFQFALYLCIGCLLTILTLQTGSVWNAVLVHSFWNLFVSGTSIVSVSSAPDSSALFTYVISAESPAAGLPQTMLLLFTCAILVFVSCILLLTGKNESA
;
A
#
# COMPACT_ATOMS: atom_id res chain seq x y z
N MET A 1 -8.24 3.70 -10.87
CA MET A 1 -7.64 4.87 -11.56
C MET A 1 -6.18 5.05 -11.17
N GLU A 2 -5.86 5.00 -9.86
CA GLU A 2 -4.51 5.23 -9.33
C GLU A 2 -3.41 4.42 -10.04
N GLU A 3 -3.57 3.11 -10.20
CA GLU A 3 -2.54 2.28 -10.85
C GLU A 3 -2.22 2.69 -12.29
N MET A 4 -3.23 3.04 -13.08
CA MET A 4 -3.04 3.49 -14.46
C MET A 4 -2.24 4.80 -14.51
N MET A 5 -2.45 5.69 -13.54
CA MET A 5 -1.70 6.94 -13.42
C MET A 5 -0.27 6.71 -12.93
N PHE A 6 -0.10 6.03 -11.79
CA PHE A 6 1.22 5.90 -11.15
C PHE A 6 2.10 4.85 -11.81
N ARG A 7 1.57 3.66 -12.12
CA ARG A 7 2.32 2.50 -12.63
C ARG A 7 2.24 2.38 -14.15
N GLY A 8 1.18 2.89 -14.76
CA GLY A 8 1.06 3.03 -16.21
C GLY A 8 1.81 4.25 -16.71
N TYR A 9 1.19 5.42 -16.58
CA TYR A 9 1.68 6.65 -17.20
C TYR A 9 2.98 7.19 -16.57
N LEU A 10 2.97 7.47 -15.26
CA LEU A 10 4.10 8.11 -14.58
C LEU A 10 5.35 7.23 -14.53
N ALA A 11 5.19 5.94 -14.18
CA ALA A 11 6.31 5.01 -14.19
C ALA A 11 6.91 4.88 -15.60
N LYS A 12 6.07 4.77 -16.66
CA LYS A 12 6.58 4.66 -18.03
C LYS A 12 7.29 5.93 -18.50
N LEU A 13 6.70 7.09 -18.22
CA LEU A 13 7.32 8.38 -18.55
C LEU A 13 8.67 8.53 -17.85
N SER A 14 8.74 8.16 -16.57
CA SER A 14 9.96 8.24 -15.76
C SER A 14 11.02 7.26 -16.24
N GLU A 15 10.61 6.05 -16.64
CA GLU A 15 11.50 5.04 -17.24
C GLU A 15 12.12 5.57 -18.53
N GLN A 16 11.31 6.12 -19.43
CA GLN A 16 11.78 6.62 -20.73
C GLN A 16 12.73 7.81 -20.58
N ARG A 17 12.52 8.68 -19.59
CA ARG A 17 13.28 9.93 -19.45
C ARG A 17 14.52 9.79 -18.56
N TRP A 18 14.44 8.98 -17.51
CA TRP A 18 15.46 8.91 -16.46
C TRP A 18 15.84 7.48 -16.04
N GLY A 19 15.25 6.46 -16.67
CA GLY A 19 15.56 5.05 -16.42
C GLY A 19 14.77 4.41 -15.28
N THR A 20 14.94 3.08 -15.15
CA THR A 20 14.12 2.21 -14.29
C THR A 20 14.16 2.60 -12.80
N LYS A 21 15.28 3.13 -12.31
CA LYS A 21 15.36 3.60 -10.90
C LYS A 21 14.35 4.73 -10.62
N HIS A 22 14.20 5.67 -11.55
CA HIS A 22 13.25 6.77 -11.41
C HIS A 22 11.81 6.29 -11.62
N ALA A 23 11.61 5.33 -12.54
CA ALA A 23 10.33 4.65 -12.72
C ALA A 23 9.82 3.99 -11.45
N LEU A 24 10.72 3.50 -10.60
CA LEU A 24 10.37 2.94 -9.29
C LEU A 24 10.06 4.05 -8.27
N TRP A 25 11.01 4.95 -8.03
CA TRP A 25 10.95 5.85 -6.87
C TRP A 25 10.01 7.02 -7.06
N LEU A 26 10.01 7.68 -8.23
CA LEU A 26 9.24 8.90 -8.44
C LEU A 26 7.72 8.69 -8.27
N PRO A 27 7.06 7.74 -8.96
CA PRO A 27 5.64 7.51 -8.76
C PRO A 27 5.32 6.99 -7.35
N SER A 28 6.20 6.20 -6.73
CA SER A 28 5.98 5.65 -5.38
C SER A 28 6.04 6.74 -4.30
N ILE A 29 6.96 7.69 -4.41
CA ILE A 29 7.05 8.84 -3.51
C ILE A 29 5.82 9.74 -3.69
N LEU A 30 5.43 10.06 -4.93
CA LEU A 30 4.23 10.86 -5.20
C LEU A 30 2.96 10.18 -4.67
N PHE A 31 2.86 8.86 -4.81
CA PHE A 31 1.77 8.07 -4.26
C PHE A 31 1.70 8.19 -2.73
N ALA A 32 2.84 8.07 -2.04
CA ALA A 32 2.91 8.21 -0.59
C ALA A 32 2.50 9.60 -0.10
N PHE A 33 2.92 10.66 -0.80
CA PHE A 33 2.46 12.03 -0.51
C PHE A 33 0.98 12.23 -0.80
N GLY A 34 0.43 11.61 -1.85
CA GLY A 34 -0.99 11.68 -2.18
C GLY A 34 -1.91 11.12 -1.10
N HIS A 35 -1.38 10.26 -0.23
CA HIS A 35 -2.10 9.67 0.90
C HIS A 35 -1.87 10.40 2.23
N PHE A 36 -1.25 11.58 2.19
CA PHE A 36 -1.11 12.43 3.36
C PHE A 36 -2.48 12.82 3.94
N ARG A 37 -2.63 12.68 5.26
CA ARG A 37 -3.82 13.14 5.99
C ARG A 37 -3.47 14.35 6.87
N PRO A 38 -4.18 15.48 6.73
CA PRO A 38 -3.92 16.67 7.54
C PRO A 38 -4.23 16.41 9.02
N GLY A 39 -3.52 17.09 9.92
CA GLY A 39 -3.71 16.99 11.37
C GLY A 39 -2.92 15.86 12.06
N MET A 40 -2.15 15.07 11.31
CA MET A 40 -1.25 14.06 11.88
C MET A 40 -0.01 14.70 12.51
N ASN A 41 0.48 14.12 13.62
CA ASN A 41 1.79 14.48 14.16
C ASN A 41 2.92 13.91 13.27
N LEU A 42 4.14 14.43 13.43
CA LEU A 42 5.29 14.06 12.59
C LEU A 42 5.59 12.56 12.63
N LEU A 43 5.52 11.92 13.80
CA LEU A 43 5.81 10.50 13.94
C LEU A 43 4.82 9.66 13.11
N LEU A 44 3.53 9.93 13.26
CA LEU A 44 2.48 9.24 12.54
C LEU A 44 2.57 9.50 11.03
N PHE A 45 2.94 10.72 10.63
CA PHE A 45 3.20 11.05 9.23
C PHE A 45 4.35 10.21 8.67
N MET A 46 5.50 10.14 9.35
CA MET A 46 6.65 9.36 8.88
C MET A 46 6.32 7.88 8.73
N PHE A 47 5.59 7.31 9.70
CA PHE A 47 5.12 5.92 9.62
C PHE A 47 4.17 5.71 8.43
N GLN A 48 3.18 6.58 8.26
CA GLN A 48 2.22 6.49 7.18
C GLN A 48 2.88 6.63 5.80
N PHE A 49 3.82 7.58 5.69
CA PHE A 49 4.58 7.81 4.47
C PHE A 49 5.43 6.59 4.12
N ALA A 50 6.15 6.02 5.08
CA ALA A 50 6.95 4.82 4.87
C ALA A 50 6.07 3.64 4.40
N LEU A 51 4.88 3.45 5.01
CA LEU A 51 3.93 2.41 4.59
C LEU A 51 3.52 2.56 3.12
N TYR A 52 3.03 3.74 2.73
CA TYR A 52 2.58 3.97 1.37
C TYR A 52 3.72 3.99 0.36
N LEU A 53 4.93 4.38 0.76
CA LEU A 53 6.12 4.29 -0.08
C LEU A 53 6.47 2.82 -0.37
N CYS A 54 6.43 1.96 0.66
CA CYS A 54 6.66 0.52 0.51
C CYS A 54 5.62 -0.15 -0.40
N ILE A 55 4.33 0.13 -0.19
CA ILE A 55 3.24 -0.35 -1.05
C ILE A 55 3.40 0.21 -2.48
N GLY A 56 3.75 1.49 -2.59
CA GLY A 56 4.10 2.18 -3.83
C GLY A 56 5.13 1.40 -4.65
N CYS A 57 6.26 1.12 -4.01
CA CYS A 57 7.36 0.37 -4.60
C CYS A 57 6.96 -1.06 -4.96
N LEU A 58 6.25 -1.78 -4.08
CA LEU A 58 5.80 -3.15 -4.33
C LEU A 58 4.97 -3.23 -5.62
N LEU A 59 3.94 -2.38 -5.74
CA LEU A 59 3.03 -2.38 -6.88
C LEU A 59 3.75 -1.97 -8.18
N THR A 60 4.74 -1.07 -8.07
CA THR A 60 5.57 -0.68 -9.21
C THR A 60 6.49 -1.82 -9.65
N ILE A 61 7.15 -2.51 -8.72
CA ILE A 61 7.97 -3.70 -9.01
C ILE A 61 7.10 -4.78 -9.67
N LEU A 62 5.92 -5.05 -9.12
CA LEU A 62 4.99 -6.02 -9.68
C LEU A 62 4.60 -5.67 -11.12
N THR A 63 4.36 -4.38 -11.41
CA THR A 63 4.06 -3.92 -12.78
C THR A 63 5.27 -4.10 -13.70
N LEU A 64 6.47 -3.71 -13.26
CA LEU A 64 7.69 -3.80 -14.06
C LEU A 64 8.06 -5.26 -14.36
N GLN A 65 7.90 -6.17 -13.40
CA GLN A 65 8.18 -7.60 -13.57
C GLN A 65 7.17 -8.30 -14.46
N THR A 66 5.90 -7.94 -14.36
CA THR A 66 4.83 -8.62 -15.11
C THR A 66 4.50 -7.94 -16.44
N GLY A 67 5.03 -6.74 -16.70
CA GLY A 67 4.72 -5.93 -17.87
C GLY A 67 3.27 -5.45 -17.93
N SER A 68 2.51 -5.57 -16.84
CA SER A 68 1.07 -5.31 -16.80
C SER A 68 0.65 -4.62 -15.52
N VAL A 69 -0.11 -3.52 -15.66
CA VAL A 69 -0.68 -2.79 -14.51
C VAL A 69 -1.80 -3.57 -13.81
N TRP A 70 -2.39 -4.58 -14.46
CA TRP A 70 -3.56 -5.29 -13.93
C TRP A 70 -3.26 -6.08 -12.66
N ASN A 71 -2.05 -6.61 -12.53
CA ASN A 71 -1.64 -7.29 -11.30
C ASN A 71 -1.58 -6.31 -10.12
N ALA A 72 -1.03 -5.11 -10.35
CA ALA A 72 -1.05 -4.05 -9.35
C ALA A 72 -2.47 -3.59 -9.03
N VAL A 73 -3.35 -3.49 -10.03
CA VAL A 73 -4.78 -3.15 -9.83
C VAL A 73 -5.46 -4.17 -8.92
N LEU A 74 -5.25 -5.47 -9.15
CA LEU A 74 -5.85 -6.52 -8.32
C LEU A 74 -5.35 -6.47 -6.88
N VAL A 75 -4.03 -6.38 -6.68
CA VAL A 75 -3.43 -6.32 -5.33
C VAL A 75 -3.89 -5.06 -4.59
N HIS A 76 -3.89 -3.90 -5.25
CA HIS A 76 -4.36 -2.66 -4.63
C HIS A 76 -5.87 -2.68 -4.35
N SER A 77 -6.68 -3.24 -5.24
CA SER A 77 -8.12 -3.38 -5.00
C SER A 77 -8.39 -4.29 -3.80
N PHE A 78 -7.65 -5.39 -3.67
CA PHE A 78 -7.71 -6.27 -2.50
C PHE A 78 -7.32 -5.53 -1.21
N TRP A 79 -6.23 -4.74 -1.26
CA TRP A 79 -5.81 -3.90 -0.15
C TRP A 79 -6.91 -2.94 0.30
N ASN A 80 -7.57 -2.27 -0.65
CA ASN A 80 -8.64 -1.32 -0.35
C ASN A 80 -9.89 -2.00 0.23
N LEU A 81 -10.22 -3.21 -0.24
CA LEU A 81 -11.37 -3.96 0.25
C LEU A 81 -11.18 -4.50 1.66
N PHE A 82 -10.02 -5.09 1.96
CA PHE A 82 -9.82 -5.88 3.18
C PHE A 82 -8.92 -5.24 4.23
N VAL A 83 -8.02 -4.34 3.82
CA VAL A 83 -6.95 -3.83 4.69
C VAL A 83 -7.16 -2.36 5.02
N SER A 84 -7.17 -1.48 4.03
CA SER A 84 -7.38 -0.04 4.25
C SER A 84 -8.77 0.28 4.80
N GLY A 85 -9.70 -0.65 4.58
CA GLY A 85 -11.09 -0.53 4.92
C GLY A 85 -11.82 0.55 4.13
N THR A 86 -12.41 0.14 3.01
CA THR A 86 -13.32 0.97 2.21
C THR A 86 -14.77 0.75 2.67
N SER A 87 -15.74 1.36 1.99
CA SER A 87 -17.18 1.30 2.32
C SER A 87 -17.80 -0.09 2.50
N ILE A 88 -17.05 -1.18 2.31
CA ILE A 88 -17.51 -2.55 2.50
C ILE A 88 -17.09 -3.08 3.87
N VAL A 89 -15.79 -3.09 4.19
CA VAL A 89 -15.28 -3.58 5.48
C VAL A 89 -14.38 -2.51 6.06
N SER A 90 -14.66 -2.01 7.26
CA SER A 90 -13.75 -1.12 7.99
C SER A 90 -13.22 -1.79 9.25
N VAL A 91 -12.00 -1.43 9.62
CA VAL A 91 -11.38 -1.86 10.87
C VAL A 91 -11.03 -0.61 11.68
N SER A 92 -11.71 -0.44 12.81
CA SER A 92 -11.67 0.82 13.56
C SER A 92 -11.85 0.57 15.06
N SER A 93 -11.58 1.61 15.86
CA SER A 93 -11.83 1.60 17.30
C SER A 93 -13.29 1.92 17.68
N ALA A 94 -14.10 2.30 16.70
CA ALA A 94 -15.52 2.63 16.87
C ALA A 94 -16.29 2.34 15.57
N PRO A 95 -17.59 2.06 15.60
CA PRO A 95 -18.40 1.80 14.41
C PRO A 95 -18.24 2.90 13.35
N ASP A 96 -18.05 2.50 12.09
CA ASP A 96 -17.91 3.40 10.96
C ASP A 96 -19.18 3.32 10.10
N SER A 97 -19.98 4.39 10.11
CA SER A 97 -21.24 4.46 9.38
C SER A 97 -21.07 4.50 7.86
N SER A 98 -19.85 4.71 7.36
CA SER A 98 -19.53 4.69 5.94
C SER A 98 -19.22 3.29 5.39
N ALA A 99 -19.11 2.29 6.26
CA ALA A 99 -18.83 0.90 5.92
C ALA A 99 -20.05 -0.01 6.09
N LEU A 100 -20.21 -1.01 5.21
CA LEU A 100 -21.24 -2.04 5.35
C LEU A 100 -20.99 -2.96 6.55
N PHE A 101 -19.73 -3.25 6.84
CA PHE A 101 -19.29 -4.03 7.99
C PHE A 101 -18.15 -3.29 8.70
N THR A 102 -18.23 -3.17 10.02
CA THR A 102 -17.13 -2.65 10.84
C THR A 102 -16.67 -3.71 11.82
N TYR A 103 -15.39 -4.07 11.74
CA TYR A 103 -14.72 -4.84 12.78
C TYR A 103 -14.15 -3.88 13.83
N VAL A 104 -14.77 -3.85 15.01
CA VAL A 104 -14.37 -2.97 16.11
C VAL A 104 -13.30 -3.64 16.95
N ILE A 105 -12.10 -3.04 16.98
CA ILE A 105 -11.01 -3.50 17.84
C ILE A 105 -11.07 -2.73 19.15
N SER A 106 -11.48 -3.40 20.23
CA SER A 106 -11.42 -2.89 21.60
C SER A 106 -10.22 -3.50 22.31
N ALA A 107 -9.10 -2.78 22.39
CA ALA A 107 -8.02 -3.17 23.30
C ALA A 107 -7.40 -1.95 23.99
N GLU A 108 -7.10 -2.12 25.27
CA GLU A 108 -6.48 -1.11 26.11
C GLU A 108 -4.97 -1.00 25.80
N SER A 109 -4.53 0.22 25.51
CA SER A 109 -3.15 0.70 25.37
C SER A 109 -2.34 0.27 24.11
N PRO A 110 -1.52 1.19 23.55
CA PRO A 110 -0.75 0.93 22.35
C PRO A 110 0.65 0.37 22.68
N ALA A 111 1.07 -0.67 21.97
CA ALA A 111 2.51 -0.88 21.78
C ALA A 111 3.08 0.37 21.07
N ALA A 112 4.06 1.03 21.70
CA ALA A 112 4.81 2.17 21.16
C ALA A 112 4.05 3.48 20.84
N GLY A 113 2.85 3.71 21.38
CA GLY A 113 2.12 4.98 21.19
C GLY A 113 1.45 5.15 19.83
N LEU A 114 1.45 4.13 18.98
CA LEU A 114 0.75 4.12 17.69
C LEU A 114 -0.69 3.63 17.84
N PRO A 115 -1.66 4.17 17.09
CA PRO A 115 -3.01 3.61 17.04
C PRO A 115 -2.95 2.11 16.64
N GLN A 116 -3.68 1.24 17.33
CA GLN A 116 -3.67 -0.21 17.03
C GLN A 116 -4.14 -0.52 15.60
N THR A 117 -5.05 0.28 15.06
CA THR A 117 -5.47 0.20 13.66
C THR A 117 -4.29 0.42 12.71
N MET A 118 -3.40 1.36 13.01
CA MET A 118 -2.15 1.53 12.25
C MET A 118 -1.25 0.30 12.37
N LEU A 119 -1.04 -0.24 13.58
CA LEU A 119 -0.19 -1.41 13.78
C LEU A 119 -0.70 -2.64 13.01
N LEU A 120 -2.02 -2.83 12.95
CA LEU A 120 -2.64 -3.87 12.15
C LEU A 120 -2.38 -3.65 10.65
N LEU A 121 -2.59 -2.42 10.15
CA LEU A 121 -2.28 -2.07 8.76
C LEU A 121 -0.81 -2.35 8.41
N PHE A 122 0.12 -2.04 9.32
CA PHE A 122 1.54 -2.37 9.16
C PHE A 122 1.78 -3.87 9.06
N THR A 123 1.15 -4.65 9.95
CA THR A 123 1.30 -6.10 9.95
C THR A 123 0.77 -6.70 8.65
N CYS A 124 -0.41 -6.28 8.21
CA CYS A 124 -0.97 -6.69 6.93
C CYS A 124 -0.10 -6.27 5.74
N ALA A 125 0.46 -5.05 5.74
CA ALA A 125 1.40 -4.59 4.71
C ALA A 125 2.62 -5.50 4.61
N ILE A 126 3.25 -5.81 5.76
CA ILE A 126 4.43 -6.67 5.81
C ILE A 126 4.10 -8.07 5.31
N LEU A 127 2.98 -8.67 5.77
CA LEU A 127 2.59 -10.00 5.34
C LEU A 127 2.34 -10.06 3.83
N VAL A 128 1.59 -9.10 3.27
CA VAL A 128 1.35 -9.03 1.82
C VAL A 128 2.65 -8.83 1.06
N PHE A 129 3.54 -7.95 1.55
CA PHE A 129 4.84 -7.69 0.95
C PHE A 129 5.72 -8.95 0.93
N VAL A 130 5.79 -9.68 2.04
CA VAL A 130 6.52 -10.95 2.16
C VAL A 130 5.90 -12.01 1.25
N SER A 131 4.57 -12.18 1.26
CA SER A 131 3.89 -13.15 0.40
C SER A 131 4.10 -12.85 -1.08
N CYS A 132 4.04 -11.59 -1.50
CA CYS A 132 4.33 -11.20 -2.88
C CYS A 132 5.78 -11.51 -3.25
N ILE A 133 6.76 -11.19 -2.39
CA ILE A 133 8.17 -11.52 -2.64
C ILE A 133 8.34 -13.03 -2.78
N LEU A 134 7.81 -13.83 -1.85
CA LEU A 134 7.93 -15.30 -1.88
C LEU A 134 7.32 -15.91 -3.14
N LEU A 135 6.16 -15.40 -3.59
CA LEU A 135 5.53 -15.86 -4.85
C LEU A 135 6.34 -15.49 -6.09
N LEU A 136 7.03 -14.35 -6.06
CA LEU A 136 7.87 -13.88 -7.15
C LEU A 136 9.22 -14.60 -7.19
N THR A 137 9.82 -14.93 -6.03
CA THR A 137 11.09 -15.65 -5.95
C THR A 137 10.91 -17.16 -6.10
N GLY A 138 9.83 -17.74 -5.58
CA GLY A 138 9.54 -19.18 -5.70
C GLY A 138 9.25 -19.64 -7.13
N LYS A 139 8.84 -18.72 -8.02
CA LYS A 139 8.74 -19.00 -9.45
C LYS A 139 10.10 -19.09 -10.17
N ASN A 140 11.17 -18.54 -9.61
CA ASN A 140 12.49 -18.54 -10.24
C ASN A 140 13.29 -19.82 -9.94
N GLU A 141 12.89 -20.63 -8.96
CA GLU A 141 13.58 -21.88 -8.61
C GLU A 141 13.06 -23.11 -9.38
N SER A 142 12.09 -22.92 -10.27
CA SER A 142 11.43 -24.00 -11.05
C SER A 142 11.76 -23.98 -12.56
N ALA A 143 12.83 -23.31 -12.96
CA ALA A 143 13.32 -23.24 -14.34
C ALA A 143 14.73 -23.82 -14.49
#